data_AF-A0A7S2BAC4-F1
#
_entry.id   AF-A0A7S2BAC4-F1
#
_cell.length_a   1.000
_cell.length_b   1.000
_cell.length_c   1.000
_cell.angle_alpha   90.00
_cell.angle_beta   90.00
_cell.angle_gamma   90.00
#
_symmetry.space_group_name_H-M   'P 1'
#
loop_
_entity.id
_entity.type
_entity.pdbx_description
1 polymer ?
#
loop_
_entity_poly.entity_id
_entity_poly.type
_entity_poly.pdbx_seq_one_letter_code
_entity_poly.pdbx_strand_id
1 'polypeptide(L)'
;AYYYMEEGIATDAVYPYTSGLEGNSGRCVTDASTFVVKVKKYFSAGSAAKDESAMAAYLGSTGPLSVCLDASSWSTYTGGVLATCGHSVDHCVQAVGIDTGEGYWKVRNSWGEDWGEDGYIRLAYGANTCDITSDATYTISTAV
;
A
#
# COMPACT_ATOMS: atom_id res chain seq x y z
N ALA A 1 8.98 -2.26 -9.05
CA ALA A 1 9.54 -2.06 -7.69
C ALA A 1 10.19 -3.33 -7.14
N TYR A 2 9.45 -4.44 -7.04
CA TYR A 2 9.93 -5.67 -6.37
C TYR A 2 11.22 -6.29 -6.92
N TYR A 3 11.47 -6.19 -8.23
CA TYR A 3 12.72 -6.65 -8.85
C TYR A 3 13.97 -6.01 -8.22
N TYR A 4 13.92 -4.71 -7.91
CA TYR A 4 15.05 -4.00 -7.28
C TYR A 4 15.25 -4.39 -5.81
N MET A 5 14.29 -5.07 -5.20
CA MET A 5 14.31 -5.50 -3.80
C MET A 5 14.81 -6.95 -3.64
N GLU A 6 15.15 -7.64 -4.73
CA GLU A 6 15.75 -8.98 -4.68
C GLU A 6 17.19 -8.95 -4.13
N GLU A 7 17.92 -7.85 -4.38
CA GLU A 7 19.25 -7.58 -3.83
C GLU A 7 19.19 -7.31 -2.32
N GLY A 8 18.15 -6.60 -1.89
CA GLY A 8 17.85 -6.30 -0.49
C GLY A 8 17.37 -4.88 -0.27
N ILE A 9 16.89 -4.62 0.95
CA ILE A 9 16.34 -3.34 1.38
C ILE A 9 17.01 -2.96 2.70
N ALA A 10 17.53 -1.73 2.77
CA ALA A 10 18.05 -1.13 4.00
C ALA A 10 16.90 -0.53 4.84
N THR A 11 17.16 -0.33 6.13
CA THR A 11 16.22 0.42 6.98
C THR A 11 16.21 1.91 6.63
N ASP A 12 15.09 2.60 6.87
CA ASP A 12 14.98 4.05 6.68
C ASP A 12 16.03 4.83 7.52
N ALA A 13 16.41 4.32 8.69
CA ALA A 13 17.47 4.92 9.50
C ALA A 13 18.85 4.95 8.80
N VAL A 14 19.12 3.98 7.92
CA VAL A 14 20.38 3.87 7.17
C VAL A 14 20.28 4.50 5.78
N TYR A 15 19.08 4.48 5.17
CA TYR A 15 18.80 5.13 3.89
C TYR A 15 17.52 5.96 4.02
N PRO A 16 17.60 7.18 4.57
CA PRO A 16 16.43 7.98 4.89
C PRO A 16 15.74 8.56 3.66
N TYR A 17 14.43 8.74 3.76
CA TYR A 17 13.64 9.43 2.74
C TYR A 17 13.96 10.93 2.65
N THR A 18 14.54 11.37 1.53
CA THR A 18 14.94 12.79 1.31
C THR A 18 13.93 13.58 0.48
N SER A 19 13.16 12.93 -0.39
CA SER A 19 12.32 13.63 -1.36
C SER A 19 11.17 14.42 -0.72
N GLY A 20 10.66 13.97 0.43
CA GLY A 20 9.59 14.69 1.15
C GLY A 20 10.06 15.96 1.86
N LEU A 21 11.37 16.09 2.12
CA LEU A 21 11.94 17.24 2.81
C LEU A 21 12.54 18.25 1.83
N GLU A 22 13.28 17.75 0.83
CA GLU A 22 14.10 18.58 -0.06
C GLU A 22 13.56 18.62 -1.51
N GLY A 23 12.55 17.82 -1.85
CA GLY A 23 12.09 17.66 -3.23
C GLY A 23 13.14 17.00 -4.14
N ASN A 24 14.13 16.32 -3.55
CA ASN A 24 15.27 15.74 -4.25
C ASN A 24 15.22 14.21 -4.23
N SER A 25 15.27 13.59 -5.41
CA SER A 25 15.33 12.12 -5.57
C SER A 25 16.72 11.54 -5.27
N GLY A 26 17.73 12.39 -5.11
CA GLY A 26 19.10 12.00 -4.81
C GLY A 26 19.77 11.16 -5.90
N ARG A 27 20.87 10.50 -5.52
CA ARG A 27 21.54 9.48 -6.33
C ARG A 27 21.34 8.12 -5.64
N CYS A 28 21.19 7.06 -6.43
CA CYS A 28 21.18 5.70 -5.91
C CYS A 28 22.54 5.39 -5.26
N VAL A 29 22.52 5.12 -3.96
CA VAL A 29 23.68 4.68 -3.16
C VAL A 29 23.37 3.29 -2.63
N THR A 30 24.09 2.29 -3.12
CA THR A 30 23.87 0.89 -2.72
C THR A 30 25.00 0.43 -1.80
N ASP A 31 24.65 0.00 -0.60
CA ASP A 31 25.55 -0.72 0.31
C ASP A 31 24.87 -2.01 0.77
N ALA A 32 25.24 -3.13 0.15
CA ALA A 32 24.63 -4.43 0.44
C ALA A 32 24.85 -4.90 1.89
N SER A 33 25.86 -4.36 2.59
CA SER A 33 26.09 -4.68 4.00
C SER A 33 25.02 -4.13 4.94
N THR A 34 24.18 -3.20 4.45
CA THR A 34 23.11 -2.54 5.22
C THR A 34 21.73 -3.17 5.01
N PHE A 35 21.62 -4.15 4.11
CA PHE A 35 20.34 -4.77 3.79
C PHE A 35 19.89 -5.70 4.93
N VAL A 36 18.61 -5.58 5.30
CA VAL A 36 18.01 -6.35 6.40
C VAL A 36 16.95 -7.34 5.92
N VAL A 37 16.40 -7.13 4.73
CA VAL A 37 15.36 -7.97 4.13
C VAL A 37 15.50 -7.97 2.62
N LYS A 38 15.14 -9.07 1.96
CA LYS A 38 15.00 -9.14 0.50
C LYS A 38 13.70 -9.81 0.09
N VAL A 39 13.16 -9.37 -1.04
CA VAL A 39 11.97 -9.97 -1.65
C VAL A 39 12.38 -11.20 -2.44
N LYS A 40 11.75 -12.36 -2.15
CA LYS A 40 11.96 -13.60 -2.91
C LYS A 40 11.01 -13.70 -4.09
N LYS A 41 9.74 -13.34 -3.87
CA LYS A 41 8.65 -13.42 -4.84
C LYS A 41 7.60 -12.37 -4.51
N TYR A 42 6.83 -11.99 -5.52
CA TYR A 42 5.61 -11.20 -5.36
C TYR A 42 4.46 -11.90 -6.09
N PHE A 43 3.24 -11.64 -5.62
CA PHE A 43 2.03 -12.26 -6.15
C PHE A 43 0.94 -11.20 -6.25
N SER A 44 0.03 -11.36 -7.21
CA SER A 44 -1.18 -10.56 -7.27
C SER A 44 -2.26 -11.19 -6.38
N ALA A 45 -2.98 -10.35 -5.63
CA ALA A 45 -4.10 -10.74 -4.77
C ALA A 45 -5.47 -10.41 -5.37
N GLY A 46 -5.56 -9.52 -6.37
CA GLY A 46 -6.83 -8.99 -6.88
C GLY A 46 -7.09 -9.14 -8.39
N SER A 47 -6.07 -9.42 -9.20
CA SER A 47 -6.14 -9.25 -10.67
C SER A 47 -6.99 -10.28 -11.44
N ALA A 48 -7.22 -11.48 -10.89
CA ALA A 48 -7.91 -12.53 -11.65
C ALA A 48 -9.44 -12.37 -11.70
N ALA A 49 -10.05 -11.60 -10.77
CA ALA A 49 -11.51 -11.48 -10.70
C ALA A 49 -12.05 -10.24 -9.94
N LYS A 50 -11.23 -9.20 -9.69
CA LYS A 50 -11.59 -8.11 -8.75
C LYS A 50 -12.03 -8.67 -7.38
N ASP A 51 -11.29 -9.67 -6.90
CA ASP A 51 -11.72 -10.47 -5.76
C ASP A 51 -11.29 -9.82 -4.44
N GLU A 52 -12.14 -8.92 -3.96
CA GLU A 52 -12.01 -8.33 -2.62
C GLU A 52 -12.02 -9.38 -1.50
N SER A 53 -12.70 -10.51 -1.69
CA SER A 53 -12.74 -11.58 -0.68
C SER A 53 -11.39 -12.28 -0.56
N ALA A 54 -10.71 -12.53 -1.68
CA ALA A 54 -9.35 -13.07 -1.68
C ALA A 54 -8.35 -12.10 -1.03
N MET A 55 -8.46 -10.81 -1.35
CA MET A 55 -7.67 -9.77 -0.68
C MET A 55 -7.92 -9.75 0.84
N ALA A 56 -9.18 -9.85 1.28
CA ALA A 56 -9.55 -9.80 2.69
C ALA A 56 -9.05 -11.05 3.43
N ALA A 57 -9.17 -12.22 2.82
CA ALA A 57 -8.65 -13.47 3.36
C ALA A 57 -7.13 -13.45 3.54
N TYR A 58 -6.39 -12.92 2.56
CA TYR A 58 -4.94 -12.74 2.68
C TYR A 58 -4.59 -11.75 3.79
N LEU A 59 -5.23 -10.58 3.78
CA LEU A 59 -4.97 -9.51 4.74
C LEU A 59 -5.22 -9.97 6.19
N GLY A 60 -6.33 -10.67 6.42
CA GLY A 60 -6.72 -11.15 7.76
C GLY A 60 -5.89 -12.32 8.29
N SER A 61 -5.17 -13.04 7.43
CA SER A 61 -4.40 -14.23 7.83
C SER A 61 -2.88 -14.06 7.76
N THR A 62 -2.40 -13.18 6.88
CA THR A 62 -0.98 -13.11 6.53
C THR A 62 -0.38 -11.74 6.79
N GLY A 63 -0.94 -10.68 6.20
CA GLY A 63 -0.38 -9.36 6.35
C GLY A 63 -0.83 -8.35 5.29
N PRO A 64 -0.26 -7.14 5.33
CA PRO A 64 -0.71 -6.03 4.50
C PRO A 64 -0.54 -6.29 3.00
N LEU A 65 -1.39 -5.64 2.20
CA LEU A 65 -1.32 -5.64 0.74
C LEU A 65 -0.83 -4.27 0.25
N SER A 66 0.07 -4.27 -0.72
CA SER A 66 0.31 -3.09 -1.56
C SER A 66 -0.85 -2.99 -2.56
N VAL A 67 -1.51 -1.84 -2.66
CA VAL A 67 -2.65 -1.63 -3.57
C VAL A 67 -2.47 -0.34 -4.36
N CYS A 68 -2.86 -0.33 -5.62
CA CYS A 68 -2.99 0.91 -6.40
C CYS A 68 -4.46 1.13 -6.79
N LEU A 69 -4.91 2.38 -6.64
CA LEU A 69 -6.30 2.80 -6.69
C LEU A 69 -6.43 4.24 -7.21
N ASP A 70 -7.65 4.71 -7.41
CA ASP A 70 -7.99 6.11 -7.71
C ASP A 70 -8.07 6.92 -6.41
N ALA A 71 -7.17 7.90 -6.25
CA ALA A 71 -7.13 8.80 -5.11
C ALA A 71 -7.63 10.22 -5.45
N SER A 72 -8.28 10.42 -6.60
CA SER A 72 -8.67 11.75 -7.08
C SER A 72 -9.59 12.52 -6.12
N SER A 73 -10.39 11.80 -5.33
CA SER A 73 -11.31 12.36 -4.33
C SER A 73 -10.73 12.46 -2.91
N TRP A 74 -9.47 12.07 -2.69
CA TRP A 74 -8.91 11.90 -1.34
C TRP A 74 -8.43 13.20 -0.69
N SER A 75 -8.19 14.25 -1.48
CA SER A 75 -7.63 15.51 -0.98
C SER A 75 -8.46 16.18 0.13
N THR A 76 -9.77 15.94 0.17
CA THR A 76 -10.70 16.50 1.16
C THR A 76 -11.15 15.49 2.22
N TYR A 77 -10.64 14.25 2.17
CA TYR A 77 -11.00 13.22 3.13
C TYR A 77 -10.48 13.57 4.53
N THR A 78 -11.37 13.52 5.52
CA THR A 78 -11.07 13.78 6.94
C THR A 78 -11.57 12.68 7.87
N GLY A 79 -12.37 11.73 7.36
CA GLY A 79 -12.87 10.60 8.14
C GLY A 79 -14.12 9.96 7.57
N GLY A 80 -14.49 8.81 8.15
CA GLY A 80 -15.64 8.01 7.72
C GLY A 80 -15.29 6.97 6.65
N VAL A 81 -16.29 6.24 6.17
CA VAL A 81 -16.12 5.24 5.11
C VAL A 81 -16.40 5.89 3.77
N LEU A 82 -15.35 6.11 2.97
CA LEU A 82 -15.49 6.60 1.60
C LEU A 82 -16.00 5.48 0.71
N ALA A 83 -17.14 5.69 0.04
CA ALA A 83 -17.75 4.69 -0.84
C ALA A 83 -17.66 5.04 -2.33
N THR A 84 -17.37 6.31 -2.66
CA THR A 84 -17.38 6.82 -4.04
C THR A 84 -16.05 7.49 -4.36
N CYS A 85 -15.44 7.07 -5.47
CA CYS A 85 -14.19 7.60 -6.03
C CYS A 85 -14.27 7.52 -7.56
N GLY A 86 -13.24 8.01 -8.23
CA GLY A 86 -13.08 7.76 -9.65
C GLY A 86 -12.65 6.32 -9.95
N HIS A 87 -12.29 6.10 -11.21
CA HIS A 87 -11.83 4.82 -11.76
C HIS A 87 -10.50 4.96 -12.51
N SER A 88 -9.79 6.07 -12.31
CA SER A 88 -8.51 6.37 -12.92
C SER A 88 -7.39 6.13 -11.90
N VAL A 89 -6.94 4.88 -11.81
CA VAL A 89 -5.86 4.48 -10.90
C VAL A 89 -4.63 5.37 -11.09
N ASP A 90 -4.24 6.06 -10.01
CA ASP A 90 -3.19 7.08 -10.02
C ASP A 90 -2.27 7.03 -8.80
N HIS A 91 -2.63 6.26 -7.76
CA HIS A 91 -1.95 6.29 -6.47
C HIS A 91 -1.79 4.89 -5.87
N CYS A 92 -0.63 4.63 -5.26
CA CYS A 92 -0.33 3.35 -4.61
C CYS A 92 -0.08 3.53 -3.11
N VAL A 93 -0.77 2.70 -2.32
CA VAL A 93 -0.86 2.77 -0.86
C VAL A 93 -0.87 1.36 -0.27
N GLN A 94 -1.13 1.23 1.03
CA GLN A 94 -1.12 -0.06 1.70
C GLN A 94 -2.45 -0.36 2.38
N ALA A 95 -3.13 -1.44 1.99
CA ALA A 95 -4.23 -1.97 2.78
C ALA A 95 -3.65 -2.70 4.00
N VAL A 96 -4.10 -2.34 5.19
CA VAL A 96 -3.53 -2.82 6.48
C VAL A 96 -4.56 -3.44 7.41
N GLY A 97 -5.85 -3.24 7.16
CA GLY A 97 -6.92 -3.87 7.91
C GLY A 97 -8.19 -4.03 7.07
N ILE A 98 -9.06 -4.91 7.53
CA ILE A 98 -10.40 -5.13 6.98
C ILE A 98 -11.34 -5.34 8.17
N ASP A 99 -12.50 -4.71 8.10
CA ASP A 99 -13.64 -5.04 8.95
C ASP A 99 -14.81 -5.38 8.02
N THR A 100 -15.10 -6.68 7.88
CA THR A 100 -16.20 -7.14 7.02
C THR A 100 -17.56 -7.00 7.70
N GLY A 101 -17.61 -6.84 9.03
CA GLY A 101 -18.85 -6.61 9.77
C GLY A 101 -19.31 -5.15 9.63
N GLU A 102 -18.38 -4.21 9.73
CA GLU A 102 -18.60 -2.78 9.51
C GLU A 102 -18.47 -2.37 8.04
N GLY A 103 -17.97 -3.26 7.18
CA GLY A 103 -17.95 -3.11 5.73
C GLY A 103 -16.90 -2.14 5.18
N TYR A 104 -15.68 -2.15 5.72
CA TYR A 104 -14.60 -1.28 5.23
C TYR A 104 -13.20 -1.90 5.21
N TRP A 105 -12.38 -1.45 4.27
CA TRP A 105 -10.93 -1.55 4.28
C TRP A 105 -10.31 -0.43 5.11
N LYS A 106 -9.29 -0.73 5.91
CA LYS A 106 -8.39 0.27 6.48
C LYS A 106 -7.14 0.37 5.61
N VAL A 107 -6.89 1.55 5.06
CA VAL A 107 -5.81 1.81 4.12
C VAL A 107 -4.88 2.88 4.69
N ARG A 108 -3.59 2.59 4.74
CA ARG A 108 -2.53 3.51 5.15
C ARG A 108 -2.06 4.32 3.95
N ASN A 109 -2.12 5.63 4.05
CA ASN A 109 -1.63 6.55 3.03
C ASN A 109 -0.19 7.01 3.36
N SER A 110 0.40 7.81 2.47
CA SER A 110 1.76 8.35 2.57
C SER A 110 1.79 9.88 2.60
N TRP A 111 0.68 10.53 2.97
CA TRP A 111 0.52 12.00 2.99
C TRP A 111 0.67 12.62 4.38
N GLY A 112 1.32 11.91 5.30
CA GLY A 112 1.49 12.34 6.70
C GLY A 112 0.29 12.01 7.58
N GLU A 113 0.48 12.17 8.88
CA GLU A 113 -0.51 11.81 9.90
C GLU A 113 -1.63 12.86 10.02
N ASP A 114 -1.37 14.11 9.63
CA ASP A 114 -2.37 15.19 9.66
C ASP A 114 -3.49 15.02 8.61
N TRP A 115 -3.32 14.07 7.67
CA TRP A 115 -4.32 13.78 6.65
C TRP A 115 -5.22 12.61 7.04
N GLY A 116 -6.53 12.74 6.80
CA GLY A 116 -7.49 11.67 7.03
C GLY A 116 -7.63 11.28 8.51
N GLU A 117 -7.67 9.98 8.76
CA GLU A 117 -7.78 9.40 10.10
C GLU A 117 -6.37 9.01 10.59
N ASP A 118 -5.58 9.99 11.05
CA ASP A 118 -4.18 9.81 11.47
C ASP A 118 -3.28 9.20 10.38
N GLY A 119 -3.43 9.65 9.12
CA GLY A 119 -2.74 9.14 7.95
C GLY A 119 -3.40 7.93 7.28
N TYR A 120 -4.61 7.55 7.74
CA TYR A 120 -5.39 6.45 7.18
C TYR A 120 -6.69 6.93 6.53
N ILE A 121 -7.26 6.05 5.70
CA ILE A 121 -8.60 6.17 5.13
C ILE A 121 -9.33 4.84 5.24
N ARG A 122 -10.64 4.93 5.45
CA ARG A 122 -11.54 3.78 5.32
C ARG A 122 -12.27 3.81 3.98
N LEU A 123 -12.15 2.74 3.21
CA LEU A 123 -12.84 2.55 1.93
C LEU A 123 -13.93 1.51 2.09
N ALA A 124 -15.08 1.68 1.45
CA ALA A 124 -16.15 0.69 1.49
C ALA A 124 -15.66 -0.66 0.93
N TYR A 125 -16.00 -1.74 1.63
CA TYR A 125 -15.72 -3.11 1.22
C TYR A 125 -16.86 -3.67 0.34
N GLY A 126 -16.51 -4.42 -0.70
CA GLY A 126 -17.44 -5.18 -1.53
C GLY A 126 -17.98 -4.46 -2.77
N ALA A 127 -17.47 -3.26 -3.08
CA ALA A 127 -17.85 -2.47 -4.24
C ALA A 127 -16.67 -2.13 -5.18
N ASN A 128 -15.51 -2.74 -4.96
CA ASN A 128 -14.23 -2.40 -5.57
C ASN A 128 -13.98 -0.88 -5.50
N THR A 129 -14.23 -0.30 -4.34
CA THR A 129 -14.17 1.15 -4.14
C THR A 129 -12.79 1.68 -4.53
N CYS A 130 -12.79 2.73 -5.34
CA CYS A 130 -11.60 3.36 -5.93
C CYS A 130 -10.78 2.44 -6.84
N ASP A 131 -11.36 1.33 -7.31
CA ASP A 131 -10.64 0.26 -7.99
C ASP A 131 -9.48 -0.34 -7.16
N ILE A 132 -9.67 -0.49 -5.85
CA ILE A 132 -8.67 -1.06 -4.92
C ILE A 132 -8.12 -2.44 -5.35
N THR A 133 -8.88 -3.22 -6.12
CA THR A 133 -8.43 -4.54 -6.61
C THR A 133 -7.53 -4.46 -7.85
N SER A 134 -7.34 -3.27 -8.44
CA SER A 134 -6.70 -3.09 -9.75
C SER A 134 -5.26 -3.61 -9.79
N ASP A 135 -4.48 -3.25 -8.77
CA ASP A 135 -3.10 -3.74 -8.60
C ASP A 135 -2.80 -4.06 -7.12
N ALA A 136 -3.54 -5.03 -6.58
CA ALA A 136 -3.28 -5.57 -5.26
C ALA A 136 -2.18 -6.63 -5.32
N THR A 137 -1.11 -6.45 -4.56
CA THR A 137 0.05 -7.35 -4.50
C THR A 137 0.55 -7.58 -3.07
N TYR A 138 1.21 -8.73 -2.88
CA TYR A 138 1.98 -9.04 -1.67
C TYR A 138 3.32 -9.68 -2.03
N THR A 139 4.22 -9.71 -1.05
CA THR A 139 5.57 -10.27 -1.19
C THR A 139 5.79 -11.43 -0.23
N ILE A 140 6.65 -12.35 -0.65
CA ILE A 140 7.32 -13.29 0.25
C ILE A 140 8.74 -12.77 0.41
N SER A 141 9.12 -12.47 1.65
CA SER A 141 10.41 -11.87 1.98
C SER A 141 11.21 -12.77 2.90
N THR A 142 12.52 -12.57 2.96
CA THR A 142 13.41 -13.22 3.93
C THR A 142 14.32 -12.18 4.55
N ALA A 143 14.66 -12.35 5.83
CA ALA A 143 15.78 -11.64 6.42
C ALA A 143 17.06 -11.95 5.62
N VAL A 144 17.93 -10.95 5.52
CA VAL A 144 19.27 -11.07 4.94
C VAL A 144 20.25 -11.49 6.03
#